data_AF-A0A1L9PLR8-F1
#
_entry.id   AF-A0A1L9PLR8-F1
#
_cell.length_a   1.000
_cell.length_b   1.000
_cell.length_c   1.000
_cell.angle_alpha   90.00
_cell.angle_beta   90.00
_cell.angle_gamma   90.00
#
_symmetry.space_group_name_H-M   'P 1'
#
loop_
_entity.id
_entity.type
_entity.pdbx_description
1 polymer ?
#
loop_
_entity_poly.entity_id
_entity_poly.type
_entity_poly.pdbx_seq_one_letter_code
_entity_poly.pdbx_strand_id
1 'polypeptide(L)'
;MYRPAFEWVQSIIPSADQGTEVVMVAFYSEPHGEVCFKIQFVTMKQDYEDARKALEKLHQSRPPGTLAEWTCQDETLDGLYKDQATFNPASHYYYCDNVFLGNKTNVTEVLEKGLLALPPGKSFAFWYPMYPRSERTVPDMPLIVPSNHYFSM
;
A
#
# COMPACT_ATOMS: atom_id res chain seq x y z
N MET A 1 -5.91 -9.33 -13.44
CA MET A 1 -6.78 -8.13 -13.61
C MET A 1 -6.13 -6.86 -13.03
N TYR A 2 -5.42 -6.94 -11.90
CA TYR A 2 -4.75 -5.79 -11.27
C TYR A 2 -3.27 -5.60 -11.59
N ARG A 3 -2.68 -6.50 -12.38
CA ARG A 3 -1.26 -6.45 -12.79
C ARG A 3 -0.78 -5.06 -13.26
N PRO A 4 -1.50 -4.33 -14.14
CA PRO A 4 -1.07 -2.99 -14.54
C PRO A 4 -0.95 -2.02 -13.37
N ALA A 5 -1.80 -2.14 -12.36
CA ALA A 5 -1.75 -1.30 -11.16
C ALA A 5 -0.55 -1.67 -10.26
N PHE A 6 -0.25 -2.96 -10.10
CA PHE A 6 0.93 -3.41 -9.34
C PHE A 6 2.22 -2.96 -9.99
N GLU A 7 2.33 -3.09 -11.32
CA GLU A 7 3.51 -2.68 -12.09
C GLU A 7 3.67 -1.16 -12.06
N TRP A 8 2.55 -0.43 -12.18
CA TRP A 8 2.55 1.03 -12.05
C TRP A 8 3.08 1.50 -10.69
N VAL A 9 2.53 1.00 -9.58
CA VAL A 9 2.98 1.41 -8.23
C VAL A 9 4.47 1.15 -8.03
N GLN A 10 4.93 -0.04 -8.42
CA GLN A 10 6.36 -0.39 -8.34
C GLN A 10 7.25 0.56 -9.16
N SER A 11 6.78 1.00 -10.33
CA SER A 11 7.54 1.91 -11.19
C SER A 11 7.68 3.33 -10.63
N ILE A 12 6.68 3.81 -9.87
CA ILE A 12 6.67 5.18 -9.35
C ILE A 12 7.43 5.34 -8.03
N ILE A 13 7.51 4.28 -7.21
CA ILE A 13 8.13 4.32 -5.87
C ILE A 13 9.54 4.90 -5.85
N PRO A 14 10.47 4.54 -6.76
CA PRO A 14 11.82 5.12 -6.77
C PRO A 14 11.85 6.64 -6.99
N SER A 15 10.82 7.18 -7.63
CA SER A 15 10.67 8.61 -7.94
C SER A 15 9.67 9.34 -7.03
N ALA A 16 9.01 8.61 -6.14
CA ALA A 16 8.08 9.16 -5.18
C ALA A 16 8.86 10.01 -4.16
N ASP A 17 8.19 11.04 -3.66
CA ASP A 17 8.76 11.89 -2.62
C ASP A 17 9.04 11.06 -1.35
N GLN A 18 10.16 11.32 -0.67
CA GLN A 18 10.59 10.53 0.50
C GLN A 18 9.59 10.57 1.68
N GLY A 19 8.75 11.60 1.76
CA GLY A 19 7.70 11.74 2.76
C GLY A 19 6.36 11.14 2.34
N THR A 20 6.28 10.50 1.17
CA THR A 20 5.09 9.81 0.67
C THR A 20 5.13 8.33 1.03
N GLU A 21 4.15 7.89 1.81
CA GLU A 21 3.86 6.49 2.07
C GLU A 21 2.88 5.96 1.03
N VAL A 22 3.09 4.70 0.63
CA VAL A 22 2.24 4.00 -0.35
C VAL A 22 1.83 2.67 0.24
N VAL A 23 0.54 2.35 0.21
CA VAL A 23 0.02 1.05 0.63
C VAL A 23 -0.95 0.54 -0.43
N MET A 24 -0.75 -0.71 -0.84
CA MET A 24 -1.67 -1.43 -1.72
C MET A 24 -2.44 -2.42 -0.86
N VAL A 25 -3.77 -2.43 -0.95
CA VAL A 25 -4.63 -3.31 -0.15
C VAL A 25 -5.65 -3.97 -1.07
N ALA A 26 -5.68 -5.30 -1.07
CA ALA A 26 -6.84 -6.04 -1.57
C ALA A 26 -7.70 -6.48 -0.39
N PHE A 27 -9.01 -6.49 -0.60
CA PHE A 27 -9.98 -6.87 0.41
C PHE A 27 -11.21 -7.43 -0.27
N TYR A 28 -11.91 -8.35 0.38
CA TYR A 28 -13.19 -8.80 -0.13
C TYR A 28 -14.27 -7.74 0.15
N SER A 29 -14.90 -7.23 -0.90
CA SER A 29 -15.96 -6.23 -0.78
C SER A 29 -17.31 -6.93 -0.73
N GLU A 30 -17.95 -6.93 0.45
CA GLU A 30 -19.32 -7.45 0.58
C GLU A 30 -20.33 -6.74 -0.35
N PRO A 31 -20.30 -5.39 -0.51
CA PRO A 31 -21.20 -4.71 -1.45
C PRO A 31 -21.04 -5.13 -2.91
N HIS A 32 -19.83 -5.52 -3.33
CA HIS A 32 -19.56 -5.94 -4.72
C HIS A 32 -19.54 -7.46 -4.90
N GLY A 33 -19.49 -8.25 -3.82
CA GLY A 33 -19.42 -9.71 -3.87
C GLY A 33 -18.11 -10.24 -4.48
N GLU A 34 -17.05 -9.44 -4.51
CA GLU A 34 -15.78 -9.76 -5.14
C GLU A 34 -14.59 -9.10 -4.42
N VAL A 35 -13.38 -9.58 -4.73
CA VAL A 35 -12.15 -8.94 -4.25
C VAL A 35 -11.98 -7.60 -4.94
N CYS A 36 -11.86 -6.54 -4.16
CA CYS A 36 -11.53 -5.21 -4.61
C CYS A 36 -10.09 -4.86 -4.24
N PHE A 37 -9.52 -3.89 -4.97
CA PHE A 37 -8.15 -3.44 -4.79
C PHE A 37 -8.10 -1.93 -4.68
N LYS A 38 -7.44 -1.42 -3.63
CA LYS A 38 -7.19 0.01 -3.41
C LYS A 38 -5.70 0.29 -3.28
N ILE A 39 -5.30 1.47 -3.75
CA ILE A 39 -3.96 2.00 -3.57
C ILE A 39 -4.10 3.33 -2.83
N GLN A 40 -3.43 3.45 -1.70
CA GLN A 40 -3.46 4.64 -0.86
C GLN A 40 -2.09 5.30 -0.84
N PHE A 41 -2.08 6.61 -1.07
CA PHE A 41 -0.90 7.45 -0.97
C PHE A 41 -1.15 8.48 0.14
N VAL A 42 -0.22 8.61 1.08
CA VAL A 42 -0.27 9.62 2.14
C VAL A 42 1.08 10.33 2.16
N THR A 43 1.10 11.66 2.13
CA THR A 43 2.35 12.42 2.25
C THR A 43 2.29 13.36 3.44
N MET A 44 3.38 13.46 4.18
CA MET A 44 3.53 14.42 5.27
C MET A 44 4.45 15.55 4.83
N LYS A 45 3.90 16.77 4.73
CA LYS A 45 4.62 18.00 4.35
C LYS A 45 4.26 19.13 5.30
N GLN A 46 5.13 20.13 5.40
CA GLN A 46 4.87 21.33 6.18
C GLN A 46 3.78 22.20 5.52
N ASP A 47 3.77 22.24 4.19
CA ASP A 47 2.85 23.07 3.40
C ASP A 47 1.93 22.21 2.52
N TYR A 48 0.66 22.63 2.45
CA TYR A 48 -0.37 21.98 1.64
C TYR A 48 0.01 21.90 0.15
N GLU A 49 0.52 22.99 -0.42
CA GLU A 49 0.86 23.04 -1.85
C GLU A 49 1.97 22.05 -2.23
N ASP A 50 2.92 21.79 -1.32
CA ASP A 50 3.97 20.82 -1.55
C ASP A 50 3.45 19.38 -1.44
N ALA A 51 2.53 19.12 -0.50
CA ALA A 51 1.82 17.84 -0.42
C ALA A 51 1.00 17.57 -1.69
N ARG A 52 0.24 18.58 -2.13
CA ARG A 52 -0.61 18.52 -3.32
C ARG A 52 0.22 18.21 -4.56
N LYS A 53 1.32 18.94 -4.80
CA LYS A 53 2.21 18.69 -5.95
C LYS A 53 2.82 17.29 -5.93
N ALA A 54 3.23 16.81 -4.76
CA ALA A 54 3.80 15.47 -4.62
C ALA A 54 2.78 14.39 -4.98
N LEU A 55 1.55 14.48 -4.46
CA LEU A 55 0.48 13.50 -4.72
C LEU A 55 -0.09 13.61 -6.13
N GLU A 56 -0.26 14.83 -6.65
CA GLU A 56 -0.83 15.08 -7.97
C GLU A 56 0.04 14.47 -9.08
N LYS A 57 1.36 14.60 -8.98
CA LYS A 57 2.31 13.97 -9.91
C LYS A 57 2.11 12.45 -9.97
N LEU A 58 1.93 11.80 -8.82
CA LEU A 58 1.68 10.37 -8.76
C LEU A 58 0.33 10.03 -9.38
N HIS A 59 -0.74 10.73 -8.97
CA HIS A 59 -2.10 10.50 -9.43
C HIS A 59 -2.27 10.65 -10.96
N GLN A 60 -1.61 11.63 -11.58
CA GLN A 60 -1.66 11.85 -13.03
C GLN A 60 -1.05 10.71 -13.84
N SER A 61 -0.14 9.92 -13.25
CA SER A 61 0.52 8.79 -13.93
C SER A 61 -0.24 7.47 -13.86
N ARG A 62 -1.39 7.43 -13.16
CA ARG A 62 -2.12 6.18 -12.89
C ARG A 62 -2.71 5.54 -14.15
N PRO A 63 -2.85 4.20 -14.17
CA PRO A 63 -3.62 3.53 -15.21
C PRO A 63 -5.12 3.89 -15.10
N PRO A 64 -5.87 3.96 -16.21
CA PRO A 64 -7.31 4.22 -16.20
C PRO A 64 -8.11 3.01 -15.67
N GLY A 65 -9.39 3.23 -15.33
CA GLY A 65 -10.34 2.15 -14.98
C GLY A 65 -10.58 1.94 -13.48
N THR A 66 -10.32 2.94 -12.64
CA THR A 66 -10.62 2.90 -11.21
C THR A 66 -12.13 3.01 -10.95
N LEU A 67 -12.64 2.23 -9.99
CA LEU A 67 -14.05 2.28 -9.56
C LEU A 67 -14.41 3.59 -8.85
N ALA A 68 -13.47 4.09 -8.05
CA ALA A 68 -13.57 5.36 -7.33
C ALA A 68 -12.19 5.98 -7.20
N GLU A 69 -12.14 7.31 -7.11
CA GLU A 69 -10.90 8.06 -6.95
C GLU A 69 -11.12 9.28 -6.06
N TRP A 70 -10.09 9.58 -5.26
CA TRP A 70 -10.00 10.77 -4.42
C TRP A 70 -8.55 11.26 -4.47
N THR A 71 -8.37 12.58 -4.54
CA THR A 71 -7.06 13.20 -4.72
C THR A 71 -6.90 14.37 -3.77
N CYS A 72 -5.72 14.46 -3.13
CA CYS A 72 -5.33 15.58 -2.26
C CYS A 72 -6.38 15.98 -1.21
N GLN A 73 -7.01 14.97 -0.59
CA GLN A 73 -7.91 15.19 0.53
C GLN A 73 -7.09 15.46 1.80
N ASP A 74 -7.54 16.45 2.59
CA ASP A 74 -6.95 16.70 3.90
C ASP A 74 -7.21 15.51 4.82
N GLU A 75 -6.22 15.17 5.64
CA GLU A 75 -6.28 14.02 6.54
C GLU A 75 -5.64 14.36 7.89
N THR A 76 -6.07 13.67 8.93
CA THR A 76 -5.53 13.76 10.29
C THR A 76 -5.08 12.40 10.78
N LEU A 77 -4.12 12.36 11.69
CA LEU A 77 -3.72 11.10 12.33
C LEU A 77 -4.92 10.43 13.02
N ASP A 78 -5.77 11.20 13.69
CA ASP A 78 -6.98 10.69 14.33
C ASP A 78 -7.97 10.08 13.33
N GLY A 79 -8.10 10.67 12.13
CA GLY A 79 -8.89 10.12 11.03
C GLY A 79 -8.34 8.77 10.57
N LEU A 80 -7.04 8.70 10.31
CA LEU A 80 -6.35 7.46 9.94
C LEU A 80 -6.51 6.35 11.00
N TYR A 81 -6.43 6.69 12.29
CA TYR A 81 -6.65 5.73 13.37
C TYR A 81 -8.09 5.22 13.43
N LYS A 82 -9.08 6.11 13.22
CA LYS A 82 -10.50 5.72 13.18
C LYS A 82 -10.79 4.81 11.99
N ASP A 83 -10.22 5.10 10.83
CA ASP A 83 -10.34 4.24 9.66
C ASP A 83 -9.72 2.87 9.92
N GLN A 84 -8.51 2.82 10.46
CA GLN A 84 -7.89 1.55 10.83
C GLN A 84 -8.71 0.76 11.85
N ALA A 85 -9.28 1.40 12.86
CA ALA A 85 -10.14 0.75 13.85
C ALA A 85 -11.45 0.22 13.24
N THR A 86 -11.95 0.87 12.18
CA THR A 86 -13.13 0.41 11.44
C THR A 86 -12.85 -0.88 10.68
N PHE A 87 -11.67 -0.98 10.04
CA PHE A 87 -11.25 -2.19 9.34
C PHE A 87 -10.65 -3.28 10.26
N ASN A 88 -10.18 -2.89 11.46
CA ASN A 88 -9.58 -3.77 12.46
C ASN A 88 -10.31 -3.60 13.80
N PRO A 89 -11.55 -4.11 13.91
CA PRO A 89 -12.37 -3.92 15.10
C PRO A 89 -11.75 -4.60 16.33
N ALA A 90 -11.98 -3.99 17.49
CA ALA A 90 -11.50 -4.52 18.76
C ALA A 90 -12.00 -5.97 18.97
N SER A 91 -11.15 -6.79 19.60
CA SER A 91 -11.43 -8.21 19.87
C SER A 91 -11.59 -9.08 18.61
N HIS A 92 -11.12 -8.61 17.46
CA HIS A 92 -11.00 -9.41 16.24
C HIS A 92 -9.53 -9.79 16.02
N TYR A 93 -9.28 -11.06 15.75
CA TYR A 93 -7.93 -11.58 15.50
C TYR A 93 -7.90 -12.18 14.12
N TYR A 94 -6.93 -11.76 13.33
CA TYR A 94 -6.68 -12.29 11.99
C TYR A 94 -5.61 -13.38 12.06
N TYR A 95 -5.84 -14.49 11.35
CA TYR A 95 -4.76 -15.38 10.97
C TYR A 95 -3.99 -14.68 9.86
N CYS A 96 -2.70 -14.46 10.08
CA CYS A 96 -1.90 -13.66 9.16
C CYS A 96 -0.57 -14.33 8.86
N ASP A 97 -0.26 -14.41 7.57
CA ASP A 97 1.06 -14.76 7.06
C ASP A 97 1.78 -13.48 6.60
N ASN A 98 2.98 -13.26 7.13
CA ASN A 98 3.79 -12.09 6.80
C ASN A 98 5.09 -12.53 6.15
N VAL A 99 5.45 -11.89 5.04
CA VAL A 99 6.65 -12.23 4.29
C VAL A 99 7.38 -11.00 3.78
N PHE A 100 8.70 -11.04 3.90
CA PHE A 100 9.60 -10.12 3.22
C PHE A 100 10.04 -10.75 1.91
N LEU A 101 9.69 -10.14 0.78
CA LEU A 101 10.03 -10.69 -0.54
C LEU A 101 11.42 -10.22 -0.97
N GLY A 102 12.27 -11.14 -1.42
CA GLY A 102 13.60 -10.77 -1.91
C GLY A 102 13.51 -9.79 -3.10
N ASN A 103 14.43 -8.83 -3.17
CA ASN A 103 14.42 -7.74 -4.17
C ASN A 103 14.50 -8.20 -5.64
N LYS A 104 14.86 -9.47 -5.90
CA LYS A 104 14.89 -10.08 -7.24
C LYS A 104 13.64 -10.89 -7.58
N THR A 105 12.67 -10.94 -6.67
CA THR A 105 11.41 -11.68 -6.84
C THR A 105 10.51 -10.94 -7.84
N ASN A 106 9.74 -11.69 -8.61
CA ASN A 106 8.64 -11.13 -9.39
C ASN A 106 7.48 -10.75 -8.44
N VAL A 107 7.58 -9.59 -7.81
CA VAL A 107 6.61 -9.11 -6.81
C VAL A 107 5.21 -9.03 -7.42
N THR A 108 5.08 -8.59 -8.66
CA THR A 108 3.79 -8.55 -9.37
C THR A 108 3.12 -9.92 -9.42
N GLU A 109 3.86 -11.00 -9.69
CA GLU A 109 3.30 -12.35 -9.72
C GLU A 109 2.88 -12.84 -8.32
N VAL A 110 3.67 -12.52 -7.28
CA VAL A 110 3.32 -12.84 -5.89
C VAL A 110 2.04 -12.13 -5.48
N LEU A 111 1.95 -10.83 -5.76
CA LEU A 111 0.77 -10.01 -5.46
C LEU A 111 -0.46 -10.48 -6.22
N GLU A 112 -0.33 -10.79 -7.51
CA GLU A 112 -1.45 -11.28 -8.29
C GLU A 112 -2.00 -12.61 -7.76
N LYS A 113 -1.14 -13.54 -7.34
CA LYS A 113 -1.58 -14.80 -6.74
C LYS A 113 -2.16 -14.61 -5.33
N GLY A 114 -1.46 -13.85 -4.47
CA GLY A 114 -1.85 -13.67 -3.08
C GLY A 114 -3.13 -12.83 -2.92
N LEU A 115 -3.18 -11.67 -3.57
CA LEU A 115 -4.31 -10.74 -3.45
C LEU A 115 -5.60 -11.30 -4.07
N LEU A 116 -5.51 -12.10 -5.14
CA LEU A 116 -6.69 -12.70 -5.79
C LEU A 116 -7.17 -14.01 -5.12
N ALA A 117 -6.37 -14.59 -4.23
CA ALA A 117 -6.73 -15.80 -3.49
C ALA A 117 -7.43 -15.51 -2.14
N LEU A 118 -7.79 -14.25 -1.87
CA LEU A 118 -8.44 -13.86 -0.64
C LEU A 118 -9.79 -14.59 -0.45
N PRO A 119 -10.03 -15.22 0.70
CA PRO A 119 -11.30 -15.89 0.96
C PRO A 119 -12.44 -14.86 1.12
N PRO A 120 -13.69 -15.20 0.79
CA PRO A 120 -14.82 -14.31 1.06
C PRO A 120 -14.97 -13.93 2.54
N GLY A 121 -15.55 -12.75 2.79
CA GLY A 121 -15.83 -12.24 4.13
C GLY A 121 -14.78 -11.22 4.62
N LYS A 122 -14.42 -11.27 5.91
CA LYS A 122 -13.45 -10.35 6.52
C LYS A 122 -12.02 -10.83 6.25
N SER A 123 -11.56 -10.61 5.02
CA SER A 123 -10.18 -10.88 4.61
C SER A 123 -9.61 -9.66 3.89
N PHE A 124 -8.32 -9.41 4.12
CA PHE A 124 -7.57 -8.43 3.38
C PHE A 124 -6.12 -8.86 3.33
N ALA A 125 -5.44 -8.41 2.28
CA ALA A 125 -4.01 -8.56 2.13
C ALA A 125 -3.45 -7.22 1.70
N PHE A 126 -2.26 -6.88 2.18
CA PHE A 126 -1.61 -5.63 1.84
C PHE A 126 -0.15 -5.82 1.51
N TRP A 127 0.32 -4.90 0.68
CA TRP A 127 1.71 -4.73 0.35
C TRP A 127 2.09 -3.29 0.56
N TYR A 128 3.27 -3.06 1.11
CA TYR A 128 3.87 -1.74 1.11
C TYR A 128 5.35 -1.83 0.76
N PRO A 129 5.88 -0.84 0.03
CA PRO A 129 7.28 -0.79 -0.28
C PRO A 129 8.06 -0.36 0.95
N MET A 130 9.14 -1.08 1.22
CA MET A 130 10.10 -0.70 2.26
C MET A 130 11.19 0.22 1.70
N TYR A 131 11.35 0.29 0.38
CA TYR A 131 12.25 1.25 -0.26
C TYR A 131 11.76 2.70 -0.05
N PRO A 132 12.67 3.68 0.19
CA PRO A 132 14.12 3.52 0.31
C PRO A 132 14.59 3.18 1.74
N ARG A 133 13.69 3.03 2.72
CA ARG A 133 14.05 2.80 4.13
C ARG A 133 14.86 1.52 4.32
N SER A 134 14.53 0.46 3.58
CA SER A 134 15.25 -0.82 3.56
C SER A 134 16.72 -0.72 3.12
N GLU A 135 17.10 0.33 2.40
CA GLU A 135 18.46 0.53 1.87
C GLU A 135 19.25 1.61 2.65
N ARG A 136 18.67 2.17 3.72
CA ARG A 136 19.36 3.17 4.54
C ARG A 136 20.45 2.52 5.39
N THR A 137 21.67 3.02 5.26
CA THR A 137 22.76 2.69 6.19
C THR A 137 22.49 3.37 7.53
N VAL A 138 22.13 2.60 8.55
CA VAL A 138 22.08 3.10 9.94
C VAL A 138 23.29 2.59 10.73
N PRO A 139 23.96 3.44 11.54
CA PRO A 139 25.04 2.98 12.39
C PRO A 139 24.54 1.93 13.39
N ASP A 140 25.16 0.74 13.34
CA ASP A 140 25.13 -0.27 14.41
C ASP A 140 23.73 -0.77 14.85
N MET A 141 22.82 -0.99 13.90
CA MET A 141 21.50 -1.58 14.19
C MET A 141 21.37 -3.02 13.64
N PRO A 142 21.17 -4.05 14.48
CA PRO A 142 21.11 -5.46 14.05
C PRO A 142 19.80 -5.90 13.38
N LEU A 143 18.87 -4.98 13.06
CA LEU A 143 17.49 -5.31 12.67
C LEU A 143 17.04 -4.71 11.32
N ILE A 144 17.98 -4.47 10.39
CA ILE A 144 17.59 -4.16 9.01
C ILE A 144 17.19 -5.47 8.32
N VAL A 145 15.94 -5.55 7.86
CA VAL A 145 15.54 -6.60 6.91
C VAL A 145 15.88 -6.08 5.51
N PRO A 146 16.83 -6.70 4.78
CA PRO A 146 17.25 -6.24 3.45
C PRO A 146 16.23 -6.64 2.38
N SER A 147 15.00 -6.15 2.52
CA SER A 147 13.89 -6.38 1.61
C SER A 147 13.20 -5.06 1.31
N ASN A 148 12.94 -4.79 0.03
CA ASN A 148 12.19 -3.63 -0.43
C ASN A 148 10.68 -3.87 -0.40
N HIS A 149 10.24 -5.05 0.01
CA HIS A 149 8.87 -5.52 -0.12
C HIS A 149 8.41 -6.21 1.15
N TYR A 150 7.35 -5.68 1.73
CA TYR A 150 6.59 -6.36 2.77
C TYR A 150 5.22 -6.74 2.21
N PHE A 151 4.86 -8.01 2.39
CA PHE A 151 3.55 -8.54 2.00
C PHE A 151 2.93 -9.28 3.19
N SER A 152 1.63 -9.07 3.39
CA SER A 152 0.86 -9.62 4.49
C SER A 152 -0.53 -10.00 3.99
N MET A 153 -1.02 -11.17 4.40
CA MET A 153 -2.35 -11.68 4.07
C MET A 153 -2.94 -12.48 5.21
#